data_AF-A0A397UGP4-F1
#
_entry.id   AF-A0A397UGP4-F1
#
_cell.length_a   1.000
_cell.length_b   1.000
_cell.length_c   1.000
_cell.angle_alpha   90.00
_cell.angle_beta   90.00
_cell.angle_gamma   90.00
#
_symmetry.space_group_name_H-M   'P 1'
#
loop_
_entity.id
_entity.type
_entity.pdbx_description
1 polymer ?
#
loop_
_entity_poly.entity_id
_entity_poly.type
_entity_poly.pdbx_seq_one_letter_code
_entity_poly.pdbx_strand_id
1 'polypeptide(L)'
;MTHVIRNLGCDNSTISRVVQDNLNELLKNSDEYNVIIEVGQEPNDQAFKQPNISIEVFDIIKYIYNGTVSLETVNISVIFELLIASSEFGLEELIKHIQLFLLENNSSWLRLNFSHIYQASFKNDNLKDLQQFCANIIAKHPKIIFDS
;
A
#
# COMPACT_ATOMS: atom_id res chain seq x y z
N MET A 1 -14.38 3.71 -14.18
CA MET A 1 -15.30 4.62 -13.46
C MET A 1 -14.48 5.29 -12.36
N THR A 2 -14.22 6.59 -12.47
CA THR A 2 -13.37 7.34 -11.53
C THR A 2 -14.19 7.75 -10.31
N HIS A 3 -13.68 7.49 -9.11
CA HIS A 3 -14.34 7.83 -7.85
C HIS A 3 -13.68 9.07 -7.23
N VAL A 4 -14.48 10.07 -6.87
CA VAL A 4 -14.03 11.32 -6.25
C VAL A 4 -14.42 11.31 -4.78
N ILE A 5 -13.46 11.53 -3.90
CA ILE A 5 -13.64 11.46 -2.45
C ILE A 5 -13.23 12.79 -1.83
N ARG A 6 -14.16 13.38 -1.07
CA ARG A 6 -14.02 14.70 -0.45
C ARG A 6 -13.90 14.60 1.07
N ASN A 7 -13.18 15.55 1.65
CA ASN A 7 -13.21 15.86 3.08
C ASN A 7 -12.52 14.81 3.98
N LEU A 8 -11.29 14.43 3.62
CA LEU A 8 -10.38 13.79 4.58
C LEU A 8 -9.80 14.88 5.48
N GLY A 9 -10.39 15.08 6.66
CA GLY A 9 -9.93 16.05 7.66
C GLY A 9 -8.57 15.69 8.24
N CYS A 10 -7.50 15.84 7.46
CA CYS A 10 -6.14 15.81 7.96
C CYS A 10 -5.64 17.24 8.12
N ASP A 11 -5.16 17.56 9.31
CA ASP A 11 -4.41 18.77 9.58
C ASP A 11 -3.21 18.80 8.61
N ASN A 12 -3.09 19.88 7.83
CA ASN A 12 -2.22 20.01 6.65
C ASN A 12 -0.70 19.93 6.96
N SER A 13 -0.34 19.58 8.19
CA SER A 13 1.01 19.61 8.75
C SER A 13 1.76 18.28 8.68
N THR A 14 1.09 17.16 8.36
CA THR A 14 1.71 15.82 8.47
C THR A 14 2.01 15.15 7.12
N ILE A 15 1.61 15.74 5.99
CA ILE A 15 2.03 15.22 4.67
C ILE A 15 3.50 15.61 4.48
N SER A 16 4.39 14.68 4.81
CA SER A 16 5.83 14.79 4.58
C SER A 16 6.08 15.27 3.14
N ARG A 17 7.04 16.18 2.96
CA ARG A 17 7.49 16.65 1.64
C ARG A 17 7.84 15.48 0.69
N VAL A 18 8.27 14.34 1.26
CA VAL A 18 8.54 13.10 0.52
C VAL A 18 7.26 12.52 -0.11
N VAL A 19 6.13 12.57 0.61
CA VAL A 19 4.82 12.17 0.09
C VAL A 19 4.43 13.09 -1.06
N GLN A 20 4.60 14.40 -0.90
CA GLN A 20 4.29 15.39 -1.95
C GLN A 20 5.14 15.21 -3.22
N ASP A 21 6.44 14.98 -3.06
CA ASP A 21 7.38 14.83 -4.19
C ASP A 21 7.14 13.51 -4.94
N ASN A 22 6.85 12.41 -4.22
CA ASN A 22 6.49 11.12 -4.83
C ASN A 22 5.14 11.18 -5.55
N LEU A 23 4.16 11.91 -5.00
CA LEU A 23 2.86 12.14 -5.65
C LEU A 23 2.99 12.87 -6.98
N ASN A 24 3.89 13.85 -7.08
CA ASN A 24 4.06 14.65 -8.30
C ASN A 24 4.64 13.86 -9.48
N GLU A 25 5.47 12.83 -9.23
CA GLU A 25 5.97 11.96 -10.29
C GLU A 25 4.92 10.97 -10.80
N LEU A 26 4.01 10.52 -9.92
CA LEU A 26 2.87 9.66 -10.29
C LEU A 26 1.82 10.37 -11.16
N LEU A 27 1.81 11.70 -11.21
CA LEU A 27 0.88 12.53 -11.99
C LEU A 27 1.18 12.61 -13.50
N LYS A 28 2.31 12.09 -13.97
CA LYS A 28 2.76 12.28 -15.36
C LYS A 28 2.12 11.33 -16.39
N ASN A 29 1.40 10.30 -15.97
CA ASN A 29 0.78 9.32 -16.86
C ASN A 29 -0.75 9.28 -16.69
N SER A 30 -1.40 10.17 -17.42
CA SER A 30 -2.86 10.31 -17.54
C SER A 30 -3.47 9.09 -18.24
N ASP A 31 -4.29 8.32 -17.50
CA ASP A 31 -5.64 7.80 -17.87
C ASP A 31 -6.10 6.60 -17.01
N GLU A 32 -5.29 6.12 -16.05
CA GLU A 32 -5.58 4.92 -15.22
C GLU A 32 -5.87 5.21 -13.72
N TYR A 33 -6.36 6.40 -13.37
CA TYR A 33 -6.61 6.73 -11.97
C TYR A 33 -8.02 6.34 -11.50
N ASN A 34 -8.09 5.51 -10.44
CA ASN A 34 -9.34 4.99 -9.90
C ASN A 34 -9.93 5.92 -8.81
N VAL A 35 -9.07 6.60 -8.05
CA VAL A 35 -9.45 7.41 -6.88
C VAL A 35 -8.80 8.79 -6.96
N ILE A 36 -9.63 9.82 -6.80
CA ILE A 36 -9.22 11.22 -6.62
C ILE A 36 -9.56 11.62 -5.19
N ILE A 37 -8.55 12.07 -4.43
CA ILE A 37 -8.67 12.53 -3.06
C ILE A 37 -8.54 14.06 -3.04
N GLU A 38 -9.61 14.76 -2.69
CA GLU A 38 -9.61 16.22 -2.52
C GLU A 38 -9.46 16.56 -1.03
N VAL A 39 -8.38 17.26 -0.67
CA VAL A 39 -8.06 17.70 0.70
C VAL A 39 -8.12 19.22 0.77
N GLY A 40 -8.74 19.76 1.82
CA GLY A 40 -8.90 21.20 2.03
C GLY A 40 -10.32 21.70 1.79
N GLN A 41 -10.51 23.00 1.98
CA GLN A 41 -11.76 23.71 1.67
C GLN A 41 -11.46 24.79 0.64
N GLU A 42 -12.39 25.04 -0.27
CA GLU A 42 -12.25 26.12 -1.24
C GLU A 42 -11.89 27.44 -0.53
N PRO A 43 -10.96 28.23 -1.09
CA PRO A 43 -10.35 28.10 -2.42
C PRO A 43 -9.02 27.32 -2.42
N ASN A 44 -8.69 26.61 -1.34
CA ASN A 44 -7.35 26.06 -1.08
C ASN A 44 -7.33 24.51 -1.10
N ASP A 45 -8.20 23.91 -1.90
CA ASP A 45 -8.27 22.47 -2.08
C ASP A 45 -7.13 21.93 -2.95
N GLN A 46 -6.57 20.79 -2.54
CA GLN A 46 -5.57 20.02 -3.28
C GLN A 46 -6.18 18.68 -3.71
N ALA A 47 -6.05 18.36 -4.99
CA ALA A 47 -6.45 17.07 -5.54
C ALA A 47 -5.24 16.15 -5.68
N PHE A 48 -5.28 15.02 -4.98
CA PHE A 48 -4.33 13.92 -5.10
C PHE A 48 -4.96 12.81 -5.95
N LYS A 49 -4.21 12.33 -6.96
CA LYS A 49 -4.65 11.22 -7.81
C LYS A 49 -3.79 10.02 -7.49
N GLN A 50 -4.41 8.92 -7.05
CA GLN A 50 -3.69 7.69 -6.75
C GLN A 50 -4.14 6.58 -7.73
N PRO A 51 -3.23 6.05 -8.55
CA PRO A 51 -3.54 4.94 -9.43
C PRO A 51 -3.61 3.64 -8.62
N ASN A 52 -4.36 2.65 -9.12
CA ASN A 52 -4.28 1.25 -8.68
C ASN A 52 -4.67 0.92 -7.22
N ILE A 53 -5.40 1.79 -6.53
CA ILE A 53 -6.01 1.45 -5.22
C ILE A 53 -7.43 0.92 -5.43
N SER A 54 -7.74 -0.21 -4.78
CA SER A 54 -9.09 -0.75 -4.72
C SER A 54 -9.95 0.02 -3.71
N ILE A 55 -11.26 0.11 -3.97
CA ILE A 55 -12.22 0.82 -3.08
C ILE A 55 -12.16 0.23 -1.66
N GLU A 56 -12.02 -1.09 -1.55
CA GLU A 56 -11.94 -1.79 -0.28
C GLU A 56 -10.72 -1.37 0.54
N VAL A 57 -9.54 -1.26 -0.09
CA VAL A 57 -8.33 -0.74 0.58
C VAL A 57 -8.51 0.72 1.00
N PHE A 58 -9.11 1.55 0.14
CA PHE A 58 -9.37 2.94 0.47
C PHE A 58 -10.28 3.08 1.69
N ASP A 59 -11.37 2.30 1.75
CA ASP A 59 -12.29 2.30 2.88
C ASP A 59 -11.59 1.89 4.17
N ILE A 60 -10.72 0.88 4.13
CA ILE A 60 -9.92 0.47 5.28
C ILE A 60 -9.00 1.61 5.74
N ILE A 61 -8.30 2.27 4.83
CA ILE A 61 -7.44 3.43 5.16
C ILE A 61 -8.26 4.51 5.85
N LYS A 62 -9.45 4.84 5.32
CA LYS A 62 -10.37 5.80 5.94
C LYS A 62 -10.77 5.39 7.36
N TYR A 63 -11.10 4.11 7.57
CA TYR A 63 -11.42 3.61 8.90
C TYR A 63 -10.25 3.72 9.88
N ILE A 64 -9.01 3.52 9.43
CA ILE A 64 -7.80 3.69 10.25
C ILE A 64 -7.63 5.16 10.70
N TYR A 65 -7.96 6.13 9.85
CA TYR A 65 -7.96 7.55 10.26
C TYR A 65 -9.08 7.89 11.25
N ASN A 66 -10.19 7.16 11.22
CA ASN A 66 -11.37 7.40 12.06
C ASN A 66 -11.47 6.46 13.28
N GLY A 67 -10.56 5.50 13.46
CA GLY A 67 -10.65 4.47 14.48
C GLY A 67 -9.70 3.28 14.25
N THR A 68 -10.11 2.08 14.67
CA THR A 68 -9.31 0.85 14.55
C THR A 68 -9.97 -0.15 13.62
N VAL A 69 -9.16 -0.93 12.88
CA VAL A 69 -9.62 -2.02 12.01
C VAL A 69 -8.99 -3.34 12.46
N SER A 70 -9.77 -4.41 12.53
CA SER A 70 -9.23 -5.76 12.72
C SER A 70 -8.89 -6.35 11.36
N LEU A 71 -7.63 -6.76 11.19
CA LEU A 71 -7.16 -7.41 9.96
C LEU A 71 -7.64 -8.86 9.85
N GLU A 72 -8.03 -9.50 10.96
CA GLU A 72 -8.44 -10.91 10.98
C GLU A 72 -9.68 -11.21 10.14
N THR A 73 -10.54 -10.20 9.92
CA THR A 73 -11.78 -10.34 9.13
C THR A 73 -11.62 -9.93 7.68
N VAL A 74 -10.44 -9.43 7.28
CA VAL A 74 -10.17 -8.92 5.93
C VAL A 74 -9.52 -10.02 5.09
N ASN A 75 -9.85 -10.07 3.80
CA ASN A 75 -9.22 -11.01 2.89
C ASN A 75 -7.70 -10.74 2.82
N ILE A 76 -6.87 -11.79 2.89
CA ILE A 76 -5.40 -11.68 2.86
C ILE A 76 -4.90 -10.95 1.61
N SER A 77 -5.55 -11.14 0.45
CA SER A 77 -5.17 -10.40 -0.77
C SER A 77 -5.39 -8.90 -0.61
N VAL A 78 -6.50 -8.49 0.04
CA VAL A 78 -6.83 -7.09 0.33
C VAL A 78 -5.88 -6.52 1.38
N ILE A 79 -5.50 -7.31 2.39
CA ILE A 79 -4.46 -6.91 3.36
C ILE A 79 -3.12 -6.67 2.66
N PHE A 80 -2.78 -7.49 1.66
CA PHE A 80 -1.56 -7.30 0.89
C PHE A 80 -1.64 -6.06 -0.03
N GLU A 81 -2.77 -5.80 -0.67
CA GLU A 81 -3.00 -4.54 -1.40
C GLU A 81 -2.92 -3.32 -0.46
N LEU A 82 -3.47 -3.43 0.75
CA LEU A 82 -3.36 -2.41 1.79
C LEU A 82 -1.90 -2.16 2.18
N LEU A 83 -1.06 -3.20 2.26
CA LEU A 83 0.37 -3.04 2.50
C LEU A 83 1.06 -2.24 1.40
N ILE A 84 0.76 -2.56 0.13
CA ILE A 84 1.31 -1.85 -1.03
C ILE A 84 0.89 -0.38 -0.98
N ALA A 85 -0.41 -0.11 -0.83
CA ALA A 85 -0.93 1.25 -0.73
C ALA A 85 -0.31 2.01 0.46
N SER A 86 -0.18 1.37 1.62
CA SER A 86 0.47 1.95 2.81
C SER A 86 1.92 2.33 2.54
N SER A 87 2.64 1.52 1.75
CA SER A 87 4.01 1.83 1.31
C SER A 87 4.08 3.04 0.39
N GLU A 88 3.13 3.17 -0.54
CA GLU A 88 3.03 4.31 -1.46
C GLU A 88 2.65 5.60 -0.72
N PHE A 89 1.83 5.51 0.33
CA PHE A 89 1.46 6.65 1.18
C PHE A 89 2.47 6.96 2.30
N GLY A 90 3.49 6.13 2.50
CA GLY A 90 4.49 6.34 3.55
C GLY A 90 3.96 6.10 4.98
N LEU A 91 2.97 5.23 5.16
CA LEU A 91 2.37 4.90 6.46
C LEU A 91 3.21 3.87 7.23
N GLU A 92 4.41 4.27 7.67
CA GLU A 92 5.44 3.35 8.20
C GLU A 92 4.98 2.41 9.33
N GLU A 93 4.18 2.90 10.28
CA GLU A 93 3.69 2.07 11.38
C GLU A 93 2.71 0.98 10.90
N LEU A 94 1.82 1.34 9.98
CA LEU A 94 0.88 0.42 9.36
C LEU A 94 1.61 -0.64 8.52
N ILE A 95 2.64 -0.22 7.77
CA ILE A 95 3.52 -1.12 7.01
C ILE A 95 4.14 -2.18 7.94
N LYS A 96 4.73 -1.75 9.07
CA LYS A 96 5.35 -2.66 10.05
C LYS A 96 4.33 -3.64 10.61
N HIS A 97 3.15 -3.15 11.00
CA HIS A 97 2.09 -3.98 11.57
C HIS A 97 1.59 -5.04 10.59
N ILE A 98 1.30 -4.64 9.35
CA ILE A 98 0.79 -5.57 8.33
C ILE A 98 1.87 -6.61 7.94
N GLN A 99 3.13 -6.20 7.78
CA GLN A 99 4.21 -7.17 7.48
C GLN A 99 4.32 -8.24 8.57
N LEU A 100 4.32 -7.83 9.84
CA LEU A 100 4.36 -8.77 10.96
C LEU A 100 3.15 -9.72 10.93
N PHE A 101 1.94 -9.18 10.77
CA PHE A 101 0.72 -9.97 10.69
C PHE A 101 0.77 -11.02 9.56
N LEU A 102 1.23 -10.63 8.37
CA LEU A 102 1.34 -11.54 7.22
C LEU A 102 2.39 -12.63 7.46
N LEU A 103 3.53 -12.30 8.06
CA LEU A 103 4.61 -13.25 8.30
C LEU A 103 4.26 -14.26 9.40
N GLU A 104 3.63 -13.81 10.48
CA GLU A 104 3.26 -14.67 11.60
C GLU A 104 2.07 -15.58 11.26
N ASN A 105 1.05 -15.05 10.60
CA ASN A 105 -0.23 -15.75 10.45
C ASN A 105 -0.46 -16.30 9.04
N ASN A 106 0.19 -15.73 8.01
CA ASN A 106 -0.16 -15.97 6.60
C ASN A 106 1.02 -16.44 5.75
N SER A 107 2.08 -16.97 6.37
CA SER A 107 3.29 -17.39 5.66
C SER A 107 3.04 -18.44 4.55
N SER A 108 2.02 -19.29 4.67
CA SER A 108 1.64 -20.25 3.62
C SER A 108 1.09 -19.54 2.39
N TRP A 109 0.20 -18.56 2.58
CA TRP A 109 -0.31 -17.73 1.48
C TRP A 109 0.83 -16.93 0.83
N LEU A 110 1.77 -16.42 1.63
CA LEU A 110 2.94 -15.71 1.12
C LEU A 110 3.81 -16.60 0.20
N ARG A 111 3.99 -17.87 0.55
CA ARG A 111 4.74 -18.83 -0.29
C ARG A 111 4.00 -19.15 -1.59
N LEU A 112 2.68 -19.32 -1.55
CA LEU A 112 1.87 -19.61 -2.73
C LEU A 112 1.86 -18.44 -3.72
N ASN A 113 1.96 -17.20 -3.22
CA ASN A 113 1.94 -15.98 -4.04
C ASN A 113 3.34 -15.35 -4.22
N PHE A 114 4.40 -16.17 -4.07
CA PHE A 114 5.78 -15.71 -3.96
C PHE A 114 6.21 -14.74 -5.06
N SER A 115 5.89 -15.02 -6.33
CA SER A 115 6.29 -14.19 -7.46
C SER A 115 5.76 -12.75 -7.33
N HIS A 116 4.48 -12.60 -6.99
CA HIS A 116 3.86 -11.29 -6.81
C HIS A 116 4.45 -10.55 -5.59
N ILE A 117 4.66 -11.27 -4.49
CA ILE A 117 5.23 -10.69 -3.25
C ILE A 117 6.67 -10.24 -3.46
N TYR A 118 7.47 -11.05 -4.15
CA TYR A 118 8.82 -10.69 -4.54
C TYR A 118 8.81 -9.40 -5.35
N GLN A 119 8.04 -9.35 -6.45
CA GLN A 119 7.97 -8.15 -7.29
C GLN A 119 7.54 -6.91 -6.51
N ALA A 120 6.50 -7.00 -5.68
CA ALA A 120 6.01 -5.87 -4.90
C ALA A 120 7.00 -5.42 -3.81
N SER A 121 7.59 -6.36 -3.07
CA SER A 121 8.51 -6.07 -1.96
C SER A 121 9.81 -5.41 -2.42
N PHE A 122 10.27 -5.67 -3.65
CA PHE A 122 11.47 -5.05 -4.21
C PHE A 122 11.17 -3.81 -5.07
N LYS A 123 9.90 -3.42 -5.23
CA LYS A 123 9.51 -2.17 -5.92
C LYS A 123 9.81 -0.92 -5.06
N ASN A 124 9.83 -1.06 -3.73
CA ASN A 124 10.18 0.00 -2.79
C ASN A 124 10.94 -0.55 -1.57
N ASP A 125 11.80 0.28 -0.97
CA ASP A 125 12.69 -0.14 0.13
C ASP A 125 12.00 -0.22 1.51
N ASN A 126 10.69 -0.01 1.55
CA ASN A 126 9.91 0.06 2.78
C ASN A 126 9.44 -1.33 3.27
N LEU A 127 9.50 -2.35 2.42
CA LEU A 127 8.99 -3.71 2.70
C LEU A 127 10.08 -4.71 3.11
N LYS A 128 10.98 -4.27 3.99
CA LYS A 128 12.22 -5.00 4.35
C LYS A 128 11.97 -6.40 4.92
N ASP A 129 10.92 -6.60 5.71
CA ASP A 129 10.64 -7.89 6.32
C ASP A 129 10.18 -8.91 5.26
N LEU A 130 9.38 -8.46 4.29
CA LEU A 130 9.02 -9.28 3.14
C LEU A 130 10.19 -9.52 2.19
N GLN A 131 11.07 -8.54 1.98
CA GLN A 131 12.31 -8.73 1.22
C GLN A 131 13.18 -9.82 1.85
N GLN A 132 13.35 -9.79 3.18
CA GLN A 132 14.12 -10.80 3.92
C GLN A 132 13.45 -12.18 3.85
N PHE A 133 12.13 -12.24 3.99
CA PHE A 133 11.36 -13.46 3.78
C PHE A 133 11.62 -14.06 2.39
N CYS A 134 11.59 -13.22 1.34
CA CYS A 134 11.84 -13.68 -0.01
C CYS A 134 13.29 -14.15 -0.21
N ALA A 135 14.27 -13.39 0.28
CA ALA A 135 15.68 -13.75 0.22
C ALA A 135 15.95 -15.12 0.89
N ASN A 136 15.28 -15.40 2.01
CA ASN A 136 15.38 -16.68 2.71
C ASN A 136 14.81 -17.85 1.88
N ILE A 137 13.74 -17.63 1.12
CA ILE A 137 13.18 -18.66 0.22
C ILE A 137 14.14 -18.93 -0.93
N ILE A 138 14.66 -17.88 -1.57
CA ILE A 138 15.61 -17.98 -2.68
C ILE A 138 16.88 -18.72 -2.25
N ALA A 139 17.42 -18.38 -1.08
CA ALA A 139 18.62 -19.02 -0.53
C ALA A 139 18.42 -20.54 -0.30
N LYS A 140 17.21 -20.96 0.10
CA LYS A 140 16.87 -22.37 0.32
C LYS A 140 16.50 -23.11 -0.97
N HIS A 141 15.95 -22.40 -1.94
CA HIS A 141 15.43 -22.95 -3.19
C HIS A 141 15.87 -22.11 -4.40
N PRO A 142 17.17 -22.09 -4.72
CA PRO A 142 17.71 -21.20 -5.76
C PRO A 142 17.12 -21.46 -7.15
N LYS A 143 16.61 -22.68 -7.39
CA LYS A 143 15.95 -23.06 -8.65
C LYS A 143 14.62 -22.34 -8.91
N ILE A 144 13.97 -21.78 -7.89
CA ILE A 144 12.69 -21.05 -8.04
C ILE A 144 12.81 -19.85 -8.98
N ILE A 145 14.01 -19.28 -9.15
CA ILE A 145 14.25 -18.14 -10.06
C ILE A 145 14.51 -18.59 -11.50
N PHE A 146 14.92 -19.84 -11.73
CA PHE A 146 15.42 -20.31 -13.03
C PHE A 146 14.43 -21.18 -13.81
N ASP A 147 13.25 -21.45 -13.25
CA ASP A 147 12.21 -22.29 -13.87
C ASP A 147 11.00 -21.45 -14.39
N SER A 148 11.24 -20.25 -14.94
CA SER A 148 10.24 -19.44 -15.67
C SER A 148 10.58 -19.31 -17.15
#